data_AF-A0A7C5M7M9-F1
#
_entry.id   AF-A0A7C5M7M9-F1
#
_cell.length_a   1.000
_cell.length_b   1.000
_cell.length_c   1.000
_cell.angle_alpha   90.00
_cell.angle_beta   90.00
_cell.angle_gamma   90.00
#
_symmetry.space_group_name_H-M   'P 1'
#
loop_
_entity.id
_entity.type
_entity.pdbx_description
1 polymer ?
#
loop_
_entity_poly.entity_id
_entity_poly.type
_entity_poly.pdbx_seq_one_letter_code
_entity_poly.pdbx_strand_id
1 'polypeptide(L)'
;MGATTMNIGIDRVLLEPAWGKLVRGRRTALVCHAASVTSSGLYTFDILCSSPETRPKLLFTPEHGLFGEQAYMEPVQSGIEPVLGLPVVSLYGDRVES
;
A
#
# COMPACT_ATOMS: atom_id res chain seq x y z
N MET A 1 33.31 -11.60 4.69
CA MET A 1 31.94 -12.14 4.63
C MET A 1 31.06 -11.09 3.98
N GLY A 2 30.61 -11.31 2.75
CA GLY A 2 29.70 -10.38 2.08
C GLY A 2 28.32 -10.47 2.74
N ALA A 3 27.76 -9.34 3.15
CA ALA A 3 26.41 -9.30 3.68
C ALA A 3 25.44 -9.82 2.61
N THR A 4 24.69 -10.87 2.93
CA THR A 4 23.63 -11.36 2.06
C THR A 4 22.46 -10.39 2.18
N THR A 5 22.18 -9.61 1.13
CA THR A 5 21.05 -8.69 1.12
C THR A 5 19.77 -9.50 1.00
N MET A 6 18.88 -9.39 1.99
CA MET A 6 17.57 -10.03 1.97
C MET A 6 16.57 -9.13 1.25
N ASN A 7 15.90 -9.66 0.23
CA ASN A 7 14.81 -8.97 -0.44
C ASN A 7 13.49 -9.31 0.25
N ILE A 8 12.79 -8.29 0.76
CA ILE A 8 11.44 -8.45 1.31
C ILE A 8 10.41 -8.62 0.18
N GLY A 9 9.18 -8.99 0.54
CA GLY A 9 8.14 -9.35 -0.44
C GLY A 9 7.93 -8.30 -1.53
N ILE A 10 7.85 -7.01 -1.16
CA ILE A 10 7.67 -5.93 -2.14
C ILE A 10 8.87 -5.78 -3.08
N ASP A 11 10.10 -5.90 -2.59
CA ASP A 11 11.29 -5.82 -3.44
C ASP A 11 11.28 -6.92 -4.51
N ARG A 12 10.87 -8.14 -4.13
CA ARG A 12 10.70 -9.24 -5.08
C ARG A 12 9.61 -8.96 -6.10
N VAL A 13 8.48 -8.39 -5.67
CA VAL A 13 7.39 -7.98 -6.58
C VAL A 13 7.87 -6.97 -7.62
N LEU A 14 8.75 -6.05 -7.24
CA LEU A 14 9.29 -5.03 -8.14
C LEU A 14 10.40 -5.57 -9.06
N LEU A 15 11.18 -6.55 -8.60
CA LEU A 15 12.26 -7.16 -9.38
C LEU A 15 11.79 -8.27 -10.33
N GLU A 16 10.71 -8.97 -10.00
CA GLU A 16 10.26 -10.16 -10.72
C GLU A 16 9.13 -9.86 -11.72
N PRO A 17 9.32 -10.13 -13.03
CA PRO A 17 8.29 -9.84 -14.05
C PRO A 17 6.99 -10.63 -13.89
N ALA A 18 7.01 -11.73 -13.13
CA ALA A 18 5.87 -12.62 -12.95
C ALA A 18 4.67 -11.89 -12.31
N TRP A 19 4.94 -10.99 -11.36
CA TRP A 19 3.87 -10.24 -10.70
C TRP A 19 3.21 -9.24 -11.66
N GLY A 20 3.99 -8.46 -12.41
CA GLY A 20 3.46 -7.53 -13.41
C GLY A 20 2.55 -8.24 -14.43
N LYS A 21 2.95 -9.43 -14.88
CA LYS A 21 2.12 -10.28 -15.77
C LYS A 21 0.82 -10.74 -15.10
N LEU A 22 0.84 -11.01 -13.79
CA LEU A 22 -0.33 -11.47 -13.05
C LEU A 22 -1.38 -10.37 -12.89
N VAL A 23 -0.95 -9.12 -12.68
CA VAL A 23 -1.86 -7.99 -12.39
C VAL A 23 -2.27 -7.20 -13.63
N ARG A 24 -1.53 -7.31 -14.74
CA ARG A 24 -1.80 -6.58 -15.99
C ARG A 24 -3.25 -6.79 -16.46
N GLY A 25 -3.96 -5.68 -16.69
CA GLY A 25 -5.34 -5.68 -17.16
C GLY A 25 -6.38 -6.05 -16.09
N ARG A 26 -5.96 -6.33 -14.85
CA ARG A 26 -6.87 -6.62 -13.74
C ARG A 26 -7.16 -5.36 -12.91
N ARG A 27 -8.32 -5.34 -12.27
CA ARG A 27 -8.63 -4.33 -11.25
C ARG A 27 -8.04 -4.79 -9.92
N THR A 28 -7.03 -4.09 -9.44
CA THR A 28 -6.36 -4.38 -8.18
C THR A 28 -6.68 -3.35 -7.11
N ALA A 29 -6.62 -3.78 -5.86
CA ALA A 29 -6.64 -2.95 -4.66
C ALA A 29 -5.37 -3.24 -3.85
N LEU A 30 -4.86 -2.25 -3.12
CA LEU A 30 -3.69 -2.42 -2.26
C LEU A 30 -4.08 -2.23 -0.80
N VAL A 31 -3.86 -3.25 0.02
CA VAL A 31 -3.93 -3.11 1.48
C VAL A 31 -2.56 -2.65 1.97
N CYS A 32 -2.49 -1.47 2.59
CA CYS A 32 -1.22 -0.88 3.01
C CYS A 32 -1.39 0.11 4.18
N HIS A 33 -0.25 0.37 4.84
CA HIS A 33 -0.09 1.29 5.96
C HIS A 33 1.35 1.82 5.95
N ALA A 34 1.71 2.68 6.92
CA ALA A 34 3.00 3.38 6.96
C ALA A 34 4.24 2.46 6.83
N ALA A 35 4.23 1.25 7.39
CA ALA A 35 5.39 0.34 7.28
C ALA A 35 5.45 -0.43 5.94
N SER A 36 4.51 -0.19 5.03
CA SER A 36 4.48 -0.81 3.70
C SER A 36 5.50 -0.12 2.78
N VAL A 37 6.78 -0.29 3.07
CA VAL A 37 7.90 0.33 2.36
C VAL A 37 8.84 -0.72 1.75
N THR A 38 9.61 -0.34 0.73
CA THR A 38 10.70 -1.16 0.18
C THR A 38 11.89 -1.22 1.14
N SER A 39 12.88 -2.06 0.83
CA SER A 39 14.16 -2.04 1.56
C SER A 39 14.90 -0.70 1.50
N SER A 40 14.54 0.18 0.55
CA SER A 40 15.07 1.55 0.44
C SER A 40 14.21 2.59 1.16
N GLY A 41 13.18 2.17 1.90
CA GLY A 41 12.29 3.06 2.65
C GLY A 41 11.28 3.83 1.80
N LEU A 42 11.07 3.43 0.54
CA LEU A 42 10.08 4.06 -0.33
C LEU A 42 8.71 3.41 -0.13
N TYR A 43 7.65 4.21 -0.05
CA TYR A 43 6.30 3.69 0.10
C TYR A 43 5.91 2.81 -1.11
N THR A 44 5.33 1.65 -0.79
CA THR A 44 4.87 0.69 -1.79
C THR A 44 3.79 1.29 -2.68
N PHE A 45 2.86 2.06 -2.11
CA PHE A 45 1.77 2.67 -2.88
C PHE A 45 2.30 3.69 -3.89
N ASP A 46 3.33 4.49 -3.58
CA ASP A 46 3.92 5.45 -4.51
C ASP A 46 4.53 4.74 -5.72
N ILE A 47 5.31 3.69 -5.46
CA ILE A 47 5.96 2.92 -6.52
C ILE A 47 4.93 2.25 -7.41
N LEU A 48 3.94 1.55 -6.84
CA LEU A 48 2.93 0.87 -7.64
C LEU A 48 2.04 1.84 -8.42
N CYS A 49 1.77 3.03 -7.87
CA CYS A 49 1.00 4.08 -8.54
C CYS A 49 1.77 4.78 -9.68
N SER A 50 3.09 4.70 -9.69
CA SER A 50 3.94 5.32 -10.73
C SER A 50 3.82 4.64 -12.10
N SER A 51 3.36 3.39 -12.15
CA SER A 51 3.19 2.62 -13.38
C SER A 51 1.71 2.29 -13.66
N PRO A 52 1.15 2.66 -14.82
CA PRO A 52 -0.24 2.36 -15.18
C PRO A 52 -0.59 0.87 -15.16
N GLU A 53 0.37 -0.01 -15.44
CA GLU A 53 0.14 -1.45 -15.48
C GLU A 53 -0.08 -2.09 -14.10
N THR A 54 0.44 -1.43 -13.06
CA THR A 54 0.48 -1.92 -11.69
C THR A 54 -0.35 -1.06 -10.74
N ARG A 55 -0.85 0.08 -11.24
CA ARG A 55 -1.56 1.09 -10.46
C ARG A 55 -2.87 0.54 -9.88
N PRO A 56 -3.00 0.46 -8.54
CA PRO A 56 -4.23 0.03 -7.92
C PRO A 56 -5.37 1.04 -8.18
N LYS A 57 -6.61 0.56 -8.11
CA LYS A 57 -7.81 1.40 -8.25
C LYS A 57 -8.32 1.95 -6.93
N LEU A 58 -7.89 1.35 -5.82
CA LEU A 58 -8.26 1.75 -4.47
C LEU A 58 -7.20 1.26 -3.46
N LEU A 59 -7.10 1.95 -2.34
CA LEU A 59 -6.27 1.58 -1.21
C LEU A 59 -7.16 1.15 -0.05
N PHE A 60 -6.74 0.15 0.69
CA PHE A 60 -7.32 -0.24 1.96
C PHE A 60 -6.33 0.04 3.08
N THR A 61 -6.82 0.58 4.19
CA THR A 61 -5.98 0.97 5.32
C THR A 61 -6.49 0.41 6.65
N PRO A 62 -5.60 0.00 7.58
CA PRO A 62 -5.98 -0.53 8.90
C PRO A 62 -6.20 0.59 9.94
N GLU A 63 -6.10 0.26 11.24
CA GLU A 63 -6.45 1.09 12.42
C GLU A 63 -5.67 2.41 12.59
N HIS A 64 -4.52 2.56 11.94
CA HIS A 64 -3.68 3.75 12.02
C HIS A 64 -3.62 4.54 10.71
N GLY A 65 -4.51 4.26 9.78
CA GLY A 65 -4.54 4.90 8.48
C GLY A 65 -3.31 4.65 7.62
N LEU A 66 -3.25 5.40 6.52
CA LEU A 66 -2.32 5.11 5.43
C LEU A 66 -0.89 5.52 5.81
N PHE A 67 -0.76 6.61 6.56
CA PHE A 67 0.50 7.22 6.96
C PHE A 67 0.79 7.10 8.46
N GLY A 68 -0.03 6.38 9.23
CA GLY A 68 0.14 6.25 10.68
C GLY A 68 -0.37 7.47 11.43
N GLU A 69 -1.27 8.24 10.83
CA GLU A 69 -1.69 9.55 11.31
C GLU A 69 -2.77 9.50 12.40
N GLN A 70 -3.51 8.39 12.52
CA GLN A 70 -4.54 8.22 13.54
C GLN A 70 -3.97 7.62 14.83
N ALA A 71 -4.36 8.24 15.94
CA ALA A 71 -4.00 7.75 17.27
C ALA A 71 -4.68 6.41 17.57
N TYR A 72 -4.16 5.71 18.59
CA TYR A 72 -4.80 4.50 19.10
C TYR A 72 -6.26 4.79 19.51
N MET A 73 -7.18 3.95 19.05
CA MET A 73 -8.64 4.06 19.27
C MET A 73 -9.32 5.25 18.58
N GLU A 74 -8.68 5.85 17.57
CA GLU A 74 -9.31 6.86 16.74
C GLU A 74 -9.91 6.23 15.46
N PRO A 75 -11.13 6.60 15.05
CA PRO A 75 -11.69 6.13 13.79
C PRO A 75 -10.85 6.57 12.58
N VAL A 76 -10.62 5.65 11.65
CA VAL A 76 -9.96 5.96 10.38
C VAL A 76 -11.05 6.16 9.33
N GLN A 77 -11.18 7.37 8.82
CA GLN A 77 -12.21 7.68 7.81
C GLN A 77 -11.76 7.26 6.41
N SER A 78 -12.71 6.76 5.62
CA SER A 78 -12.50 6.58 4.18
C SER A 78 -12.50 7.94 3.48
N GLY A 79 -11.73 8.08 2.40
CA GLY A 79 -11.56 9.36 1.72
C GLY A 79 -10.86 9.24 0.38
N ILE A 80 -10.39 10.37 -0.15
CA ILE A 80 -9.51 10.42 -1.33
C ILE A 80 -8.13 10.85 -0.85
N GLU A 81 -7.09 10.08 -1.16
CA GLU A 81 -5.72 10.51 -0.93
C GLU A 81 -5.38 11.60 -1.97
N PRO A 82 -5.05 12.84 -1.53
CA PRO A 82 -4.98 14.00 -2.41
C PRO A 82 -3.82 13.96 -3.43
N VAL A 83 -2.71 13.30 -3.11
CA VAL A 83 -1.52 13.26 -3.99
C VAL A 83 -1.70 12.25 -5.12
N LEU A 84 -2.25 11.08 -4.80
CA LEU A 84 -2.47 9.94 -5.69
C LEU A 84 -3.83 10.03 -6.39
N GLY A 85 -4.78 10.79 -5.84
CA GLY A 85 -6.16 10.86 -6.32
C GLY A 85 -6.89 9.51 -6.24
N LEU A 86 -6.49 8.64 -5.30
CA LEU A 86 -7.06 7.32 -5.12
C LEU A 86 -8.05 7.29 -3.95
N PRO A 87 -9.15 6.53 -4.06
CA PRO A 87 -10.00 6.25 -2.91
C PRO A 87 -9.24 5.38 -1.90
N VAL A 88 -9.31 5.78 -0.64
CA VAL A 88 -8.81 5.04 0.52
C VAL A 88 -10.02 4.58 1.32
N VAL A 89 -10.10 3.28 1.57
CA VAL A 89 -11.16 2.65 2.37
C VAL A 89 -10.55 2.14 3.67
N SER A 90 -11.11 2.58 4.79
CA SER A 90 -10.74 2.07 6.11
C SER A 90 -11.30 0.67 6.32
N LEU A 91 -10.44 -0.25 6.76
CA LEU A 91 -10.81 -1.59 7.23
C LEU A 91 -11.07 -1.62 8.74
N TYR A 92 -10.63 -0.60 9.48
CA TYR A 92 -10.95 -0.45 10.90
C TYR A 92 -12.39 0.02 11.12
N GLY A 93 -13.00 0.58 10.07
CA GLY A 93 -14.35 1.11 10.12
C GLY A 93 -14.41 2.57 10.57
N ASP A 94 -15.61 3.11 10.58
CA ASP A 94 -15.95 4.49 10.94
C ASP A 94 -16.22 4.66 12.45
N ARG A 95 -16.09 3.58 13.23
CA ARG A 95 -16.31 3.54 14.69
C ARG A 95 -15.27 2.63 15.33
N VAL A 96 -15.00 2.88 16.61
CA VAL A 96 -13.99 2.17 17.42
C VAL A 96 -14.31 0.68 17.63
N GLU A 97 -15.56 0.27 17.37
CA GLU A 97 -16.08 -1.09 17.63
C GLU A 97 -16.50 -1.84 16.35
N SER A 98 -16.11 -1.33 15.17
CA SER A 98 -16.51 -1.90 13.87
C SER A 98 -15.82 -3.23 13.52
#